data_AF-A0A286E4I1-F1
#
_entry.id   AF-A0A286E4I1-F1
#
_cell.length_a   1.000
_cell.length_b   1.000
_cell.length_c   1.000
_cell.angle_alpha   90.00
_cell.angle_beta   90.00
_cell.angle_gamma   90.00
#
_symmetry.space_group_name_H-M   'P 1'
#
loop_
_entity.id
_entity.type
_entity.pdbx_description
1 polymer ?
#
loop_
_entity_poly.entity_id
_entity_poly.type
_entity_poly.pdbx_seq_one_letter_code
_entity_poly.pdbx_strand_id
1 'polypeptide(L)'
;MGGHVARNQSVRRIARAVTEGTDPRAAVRSEVHSRLGEMENGGTQGGAAGRDDGMDPNDFPAAKDQGGAATDTVMEQKTVALDDAGEALNHSEQRRAGGGGLHVICPMVIPRGRSLLSMLPVLLLLVVVAVGTLVVGAATDDVLTNPLFGVHSWVIVVLAFGFVWWRQGMVMVPDGCHALITRFGKLEQVVGPGRVILLNPWKRVSYIINTTREYPFNAPVREAPTRSGVKASIDLFIQFRISDPVEFVYTLGAVRGFQEKLNNAVSETIRSLIYEQEAAGIYNMVGEDTGRLLEQLNQQFLPAVALTNANITHAEPSDRGYRMDLAAPEMVRVAKEAYTHEYALQLRKEQDEGDLTKELATQQEELSAIQADIAQYQAQMDTAVERETNRAEALARERYVMAESEARANAALLEAQALDIRAVTAAEAPEILEYRYQQQVLDTLEQVADHLPRLVRIGAERDGDGATGVDFLALARQLVGERGAELFTEADMAAVRARLPEVAERIAGRQAEIDALREAARPTVVPSPGEDAGSATGPGDDAGSAAGGPADPRGFEVPGAPGEFGDAGGFSGAFGDRAFGEDEEGDA
;
A
#
# COMPACT_ATOMS: atom_id res chain seq x y z
N MET A 1 -5.35 17.14 5.48
CA MET A 1 -5.22 16.24 6.67
C MET A 1 -6.50 15.47 7.02
N GLY A 2 -7.65 15.67 6.35
CA GLY A 2 -8.91 14.97 6.67
C GLY A 2 -9.11 13.57 6.05
N GLY A 3 -8.49 13.28 4.90
CA GLY A 3 -8.71 12.00 4.18
C GLY A 3 -8.15 10.74 4.86
N HIS A 4 -7.04 10.88 5.61
CA HIS A 4 -6.43 9.75 6.32
C HIS A 4 -7.22 9.32 7.57
N VAL A 5 -7.92 10.26 8.21
CA VAL A 5 -8.74 9.96 9.40
C VAL A 5 -10.00 9.17 9.01
N ALA A 6 -10.62 9.52 7.88
CA ALA A 6 -11.82 8.82 7.38
C ALA A 6 -11.53 7.37 6.97
N ARG A 7 -10.38 7.10 6.31
CA ARG A 7 -9.98 5.73 5.96
C ARG A 7 -9.75 4.85 7.19
N ASN A 8 -9.06 5.37 8.20
CA ASN A 8 -8.76 4.59 9.41
C ASN A 8 -10.02 4.27 10.24
N GLN A 9 -11.04 5.12 10.19
CA GLN A 9 -12.31 4.87 10.87
C GLN A 9 -13.16 3.80 10.17
N SER A 10 -13.21 3.79 8.82
CA SER A 10 -13.92 2.75 8.06
C SER A 10 -13.29 1.37 8.24
N VAL A 11 -11.95 1.29 8.23
CA VAL A 11 -11.25 0.01 8.45
C VAL A 11 -11.54 -0.56 9.85
N ARG A 12 -11.60 0.29 10.88
CA ARG A 12 -11.97 -0.13 12.24
C ARG A 12 -13.43 -0.59 12.35
N ARG A 13 -14.34 0.02 11.61
CA ARG A 13 -15.76 -0.36 11.59
C ARG A 13 -15.99 -1.69 10.86
N ILE A 14 -15.30 -1.90 9.73
CA ILE A 14 -15.32 -3.17 8.99
C ILE A 14 -14.70 -4.29 9.85
N ALA A 15 -13.57 -4.03 10.49
CA ALA A 15 -12.95 -5.00 11.41
C ALA A 15 -13.91 -5.39 12.55
N ARG A 16 -14.65 -4.42 13.11
CA ARG A 16 -15.63 -4.68 14.16
C ARG A 16 -16.84 -5.49 13.67
N ALA A 17 -17.36 -5.18 12.48
CA ALA A 17 -18.47 -5.93 11.89
C ALA A 17 -18.08 -7.40 11.58
N VAL A 18 -16.83 -7.63 11.17
CA VAL A 18 -16.29 -8.98 10.95
C VAL A 18 -16.11 -9.73 12.28
N THR A 19 -15.69 -9.07 13.36
CA THR A 19 -15.64 -9.69 14.70
C THR A 19 -17.02 -9.99 15.29
N GLU A 20 -18.06 -9.28 14.85
CA GLU A 20 -19.45 -9.51 15.24
C GLU A 20 -20.14 -10.59 14.37
N GLY A 21 -19.39 -11.31 13.53
CA GLY A 21 -19.87 -12.47 12.76
C GLY A 21 -20.56 -12.12 11.44
N THR A 22 -20.43 -10.88 10.96
CA THR A 22 -21.00 -10.45 9.68
C THR A 22 -20.06 -10.85 8.53
N ASP A 23 -20.62 -11.37 7.43
CA ASP A 23 -19.88 -11.74 6.23
C ASP A 23 -19.09 -10.52 5.70
N PRO A 24 -17.75 -10.62 5.53
CA PRO A 24 -16.91 -9.49 5.12
C PRO A 24 -17.35 -8.86 3.79
N ARG A 25 -17.96 -9.63 2.88
CA ARG A 25 -18.47 -9.11 1.62
C ARG A 25 -19.73 -8.27 1.80
N ALA A 26 -20.57 -8.59 2.78
CA ALA A 26 -21.77 -7.82 3.10
C ALA A 26 -21.40 -6.49 3.79
N ALA A 27 -20.43 -6.51 4.69
CA ALA A 27 -19.94 -5.30 5.39
C ALA A 27 -19.26 -4.30 4.44
N VAL A 28 -18.51 -4.80 3.45
CA VAL A 28 -17.91 -3.95 2.40
C VAL A 28 -18.99 -3.38 1.48
N ARG A 29 -20.00 -4.17 1.10
CA ARG A 29 -21.13 -3.67 0.29
C ARG A 29 -21.97 -2.62 1.00
N SER A 30 -22.24 -2.79 2.29
CA SER A 30 -23.01 -1.80 3.07
C SER A 30 -22.25 -0.48 3.23
N GLU A 31 -20.92 -0.51 3.36
CA GLU A 31 -20.08 0.69 3.45
C GLU A 31 -19.93 1.39 2.08
N VAL A 32 -19.89 0.62 1.00
CA VAL A 32 -19.91 1.20 -0.36
C VAL A 32 -21.26 1.82 -0.66
N HIS A 33 -22.37 1.20 -0.25
CA HIS A 33 -23.71 1.78 -0.38
C HIS A 33 -23.94 2.98 0.54
N SER A 34 -23.41 3.01 1.76
CA SER A 34 -23.52 4.18 2.62
C SER A 34 -22.75 5.37 2.04
N ARG A 35 -21.55 5.15 1.51
CA ARG A 35 -20.77 6.21 0.86
C ARG A 35 -21.37 6.70 -0.45
N LEU A 36 -22.04 5.82 -1.19
CA LEU A 36 -22.74 6.20 -2.42
C LEU A 36 -24.05 6.94 -2.11
N GLY A 37 -24.78 6.53 -1.06
CA GLY A 37 -26.01 7.17 -0.61
C GLY A 37 -25.82 8.50 0.12
N GLU A 38 -24.64 8.75 0.71
CA GLU A 38 -24.33 10.01 1.40
C GLU A 38 -23.97 11.15 0.42
N MET A 39 -23.75 10.84 -0.86
CA MET A 39 -23.70 11.85 -1.94
C MET A 39 -25.08 12.19 -2.51
N GLU A 40 -26.12 11.41 -2.20
CA GLU A 40 -27.46 11.56 -2.81
C GLU A 40 -28.42 12.38 -1.93
N ASN A 41 -28.06 12.70 -0.69
CA ASN A 41 -28.96 13.35 0.28
C ASN A 41 -28.56 14.81 0.60
N GLY A 42 -28.38 15.59 -0.45
CA GLY A 42 -28.12 17.03 -0.40
C GLY A 42 -28.88 17.79 -1.49
N GLY A 43 -30.18 17.53 -1.64
CA GLY A 43 -30.99 18.20 -2.67
C GLY A 43 -32.50 18.03 -2.43
N THR A 44 -33.17 19.14 -2.22
CA THR A 44 -34.57 19.34 -1.88
C THR A 44 -35.56 18.64 -2.81
N GLN A 45 -36.67 18.16 -2.24
CA GLN A 45 -37.90 17.72 -2.92
C GLN A 45 -38.28 18.59 -4.12
N GLY A 46 -38.44 17.96 -5.29
CA GLY A 46 -39.03 18.57 -6.48
C GLY A 46 -39.21 17.58 -7.63
N GLY A 47 -40.45 17.12 -7.81
CA GLY A 47 -41.09 16.68 -9.06
C GLY A 47 -40.28 15.95 -10.14
N ALA A 48 -40.67 14.71 -10.41
CA ALA A 48 -40.39 14.02 -11.66
C ALA A 48 -40.90 14.84 -12.88
N ALA A 49 -39.96 15.41 -13.64
CA ALA A 49 -40.14 15.88 -15.00
C ALA A 49 -38.79 15.68 -15.73
N GLY A 50 -38.84 15.51 -17.05
CA GLY A 50 -37.77 14.96 -17.88
C GLY A 50 -36.36 15.43 -17.54
N ARG A 51 -35.43 14.49 -17.61
CA ARG A 51 -33.99 14.72 -17.62
C ARG A 51 -33.67 15.50 -18.90
N ASP A 52 -33.81 16.81 -18.82
CA ASP A 52 -33.11 17.71 -19.72
C ASP A 52 -31.63 17.51 -19.36
N ASP A 53 -30.84 16.96 -20.28
CA ASP A 53 -29.38 17.06 -20.26
C ASP A 53 -28.97 18.54 -20.53
N GLY A 54 -29.64 19.46 -19.86
CA GLY A 54 -29.40 20.89 -19.87
C GLY A 54 -28.55 21.23 -18.66
N MET A 55 -27.39 21.82 -18.93
CA MET A 55 -26.46 22.31 -17.91
C MET A 55 -27.22 23.11 -16.84
N ASP A 56 -27.03 22.80 -15.55
CA ASP A 56 -27.69 23.57 -14.48
C ASP A 56 -27.05 24.97 -14.42
N PRO A 57 -27.82 26.05 -14.60
CA PRO A 57 -27.29 27.40 -14.48
C PRO A 57 -26.66 27.67 -13.09
N ASN A 58 -27.04 26.93 -12.05
CA ASN A 58 -26.43 27.04 -10.72
C ASN A 58 -24.99 26.53 -10.65
N ASP A 59 -24.54 25.70 -11.60
CA ASP A 59 -23.15 25.24 -11.69
C ASP A 59 -22.20 26.33 -12.24
N PHE A 60 -22.76 27.45 -12.72
CA PHE A 60 -22.02 28.64 -13.13
C PHE A 60 -22.31 29.83 -12.19
N PRO A 61 -22.00 29.77 -10.88
CA PRO A 61 -22.07 30.95 -10.04
C PRO A 61 -21.08 32.00 -10.55
N ALA A 62 -21.40 33.28 -10.39
CA ALA A 62 -20.43 34.34 -10.64
C ALA A 62 -19.21 34.13 -9.73
N ALA A 63 -18.01 34.47 -10.18
CA ALA A 63 -16.80 34.30 -9.35
C ALA A 63 -16.93 35.05 -7.99
N LYS A 64 -17.75 36.10 -7.98
CA LYS A 64 -18.11 36.86 -6.79
C LYS A 64 -19.03 36.13 -5.82
N ASP A 65 -19.94 35.28 -6.32
CA ASP A 65 -20.82 34.44 -5.48
C ASP A 65 -20.03 33.31 -4.80
N GLN A 66 -18.87 32.94 -5.35
CA GLN A 66 -18.01 31.86 -4.85
C GLN A 66 -17.01 32.30 -3.75
N GLY A 67 -17.14 33.52 -3.20
CA GLY A 67 -16.35 33.94 -2.02
C GLY A 67 -15.07 34.72 -2.32
N GLY A 68 -14.84 35.12 -3.57
CA GLY A 68 -13.85 36.14 -3.93
C GLY A 68 -14.42 37.54 -3.78
N ALA A 69 -14.67 38.00 -2.55
CA ALA A 69 -15.04 39.38 -2.33
C ALA A 69 -13.87 40.27 -2.78
N ALA A 70 -13.96 40.82 -3.99
CA ALA A 70 -13.11 41.90 -4.46
C ALA A 70 -13.04 42.93 -3.33
N THR A 71 -11.88 43.05 -2.69
CA THR A 71 -11.72 43.91 -1.52
C THR A 71 -11.94 45.33 -1.97
N ASP A 72 -13.06 45.91 -1.55
CA ASP A 72 -13.40 47.29 -1.87
C ASP A 72 -12.37 48.21 -1.19
N THR A 73 -11.88 49.19 -1.96
CA THR A 73 -10.82 50.08 -1.48
C THR A 73 -11.46 51.39 -1.07
N VAL A 74 -11.27 51.77 0.20
CA VAL A 74 -11.79 53.03 0.73
C VAL A 74 -10.62 53.90 1.13
N MET A 75 -10.63 55.15 0.67
CA MET A 75 -9.63 56.13 1.07
C MET A 75 -10.14 56.88 2.30
N GLU A 76 -9.33 56.94 3.36
CA GLU A 76 -9.67 57.63 4.60
C GLU A 76 -8.66 58.76 4.86
N GLN A 77 -9.14 59.89 5.37
CA GLN A 77 -8.31 60.98 5.84
C GLN A 77 -8.17 60.90 7.37
N LYS A 78 -6.96 60.65 7.87
CA LYS A 78 -6.70 60.58 9.32
C LYS A 78 -6.16 61.90 9.88
N THR A 79 -6.61 62.26 11.08
CA THR A 79 -6.05 63.38 11.86
C THR A 79 -5.04 62.84 12.87
N VAL A 80 -3.74 63.07 12.64
CA VAL A 80 -2.68 62.51 13.51
C VAL A 80 -1.72 63.60 14.03
N ALA A 81 -0.92 63.25 15.03
CA ALA A 81 0.17 64.14 15.43
C ALA A 81 1.19 64.24 14.30
N LEU A 82 1.92 65.34 14.25
CA LEU A 82 2.87 65.61 13.19
C LEU A 82 4.02 64.58 13.16
N ASP A 83 4.43 64.11 14.34
CA ASP A 83 5.46 63.07 14.49
C ASP A 83 4.98 61.70 13.97
N ASP A 84 3.67 61.41 14.10
CA ASP A 84 3.04 60.16 13.65
C ASP A 84 2.62 60.20 12.18
N ALA A 85 2.76 61.35 11.51
CA ALA A 85 2.26 61.56 10.15
C ALA A 85 2.94 60.62 9.14
N GLY A 86 4.24 60.34 9.33
CA GLY A 86 4.98 59.40 8.48
C GLY A 86 4.46 57.97 8.61
N GLU A 87 4.20 57.51 9.83
CA GLU A 87 3.65 56.17 10.08
C GLU A 87 2.24 56.03 9.51
N ALA A 88 1.37 57.02 9.75
CA ALA A 88 0.00 57.01 9.27
C ALA A 88 -0.13 57.03 7.74
N LEU A 89 0.82 57.67 7.03
CA LEU A 89 0.86 57.68 5.55
C LEU A 89 1.46 56.40 4.96
N ASN A 90 2.28 55.69 5.74
CA ASN A 90 2.92 54.45 5.32
C ASN A 90 2.10 53.21 5.66
N HIS A 91 1.25 53.27 6.68
CA HIS A 91 0.42 52.15 7.11
C HIS A 91 -0.90 52.04 6.30
N SER A 92 -1.11 50.91 5.61
CA SER A 92 -2.42 50.53 5.04
C SER A 92 -3.10 49.51 5.95
N GLU A 93 -4.38 49.69 6.26
CA GLU A 93 -5.12 48.87 7.23
C GLU A 93 -6.20 48.07 6.49
N GLN A 94 -6.28 46.76 6.72
CA GLN A 94 -7.38 45.94 6.22
C GLN A 94 -8.47 45.88 7.29
N ARG A 95 -9.62 46.51 7.03
CA ARG A 95 -10.76 46.54 7.96
C ARG A 95 -11.83 45.58 7.46
N ARG A 96 -12.24 44.61 8.29
CA ARG A 96 -13.40 43.76 7.96
C ARG A 96 -14.68 44.48 8.36
N ALA A 97 -15.55 44.78 7.41
CA ALA A 97 -16.91 45.24 7.69
C ALA A 97 -17.90 44.48 6.81
N GLY A 98 -18.99 43.99 7.41
CA GLY A 98 -20.13 43.43 6.67
C GLY A 98 -19.84 42.21 5.77
N GLY A 99 -18.97 41.29 6.20
CA GLY A 99 -18.70 40.04 5.48
C GLY A 99 -17.60 40.12 4.40
N GLY A 100 -17.11 41.32 4.06
CA GLY A 100 -15.98 41.52 3.14
C GLY A 100 -14.77 42.22 3.81
N GLY A 101 -13.58 42.06 3.22
CA GLY A 101 -12.40 42.84 3.60
C GLY A 101 -12.38 44.19 2.87
N LEU A 102 -12.33 45.30 3.59
CA LEU A 102 -12.14 46.65 3.05
C LEU A 102 -10.66 47.02 3.18
N HIS A 103 -10.03 47.39 2.08
CA HIS A 103 -8.66 47.89 2.09
C HIS A 103 -8.69 49.40 2.31
N VAL A 104 -8.26 49.87 3.49
CA VAL A 104 -8.28 51.29 3.86
C VAL A 104 -6.91 51.90 3.61
N ILE A 105 -6.88 52.90 2.74
CA ILE A 105 -5.66 53.62 2.35
C ILE A 105 -5.73 55.06 2.87
N CYS A 106 -4.63 55.55 3.43
CA CYS A 106 -4.49 56.90 3.93
C CYS A 106 -3.47 57.68 3.09
N PRO A 107 -3.88 58.28 1.95
CA PRO A 107 -2.96 59.05 1.09
C PRO A 107 -2.63 60.44 1.65
N MET A 108 -3.41 60.90 2.63
CA MET A 108 -3.29 62.23 3.22
C MET A 108 -3.58 62.20 4.71
N VAL A 109 -2.81 63.01 5.43
CA VAL A 109 -2.98 63.27 6.86
C VAL A 109 -3.22 64.75 7.11
N ILE A 110 -4.12 65.05 8.06
CA ILE A 110 -4.26 66.38 8.65
C ILE A 110 -3.48 66.40 9.98
N PRO A 111 -2.34 67.10 10.08
CA PRO A 111 -1.62 67.17 11.33
C PRO A 111 -2.39 68.01 12.35
N ARG A 112 -2.44 67.53 13.60
CA ARG A 112 -2.97 68.32 14.71
C ARG A 112 -2.08 69.54 14.95
N GLY A 113 -2.72 70.69 15.16
CA GLY A 113 -2.02 71.96 15.42
C GLY A 113 -1.26 71.95 16.75
N ARG A 114 -0.50 73.03 16.98
CA ARG A 114 0.27 73.25 18.20
C ARG A 114 -0.67 73.12 19.41
N SER A 115 -0.43 72.15 20.28
CA SER A 115 -1.25 72.01 21.48
C SER A 115 -0.86 73.11 22.48
N LEU A 116 -1.84 73.85 22.98
CA LEU A 116 -1.64 74.76 24.12
C LEU A 116 -1.09 74.00 25.35
N LEU A 117 -1.35 72.69 25.42
CA LEU A 117 -0.80 71.78 26.42
C LEU A 117 0.73 71.78 26.44
N SER A 118 1.39 71.90 25.28
CA SER A 118 2.86 71.95 25.22
C SER A 118 3.46 73.27 25.75
N MET A 119 2.65 74.34 25.86
CA MET A 119 3.02 75.61 26.49
C MET A 119 2.71 75.65 27.99
N LEU A 120 1.95 74.67 28.51
CA LEU A 120 1.56 74.58 29.92
C LEU A 120 2.75 74.62 30.89
N PRO A 121 3.88 73.92 30.70
CA PRO A 121 4.99 73.99 31.67
C PRO A 121 5.62 75.39 31.72
N VAL A 122 5.69 76.10 30.59
CA VAL A 122 6.20 77.48 30.55
C VAL A 122 5.20 78.44 31.21
N LEU A 123 3.91 78.26 30.97
CA LEU A 123 2.86 79.06 31.60
C LEU A 123 2.82 78.82 33.11
N LEU A 124 2.94 77.57 33.56
CA LEU A 124 3.02 77.22 34.98
C LEU A 124 4.26 77.83 35.62
N LEU A 125 5.42 77.76 34.95
CA LEU A 125 6.66 78.38 35.42
C LEU A 125 6.51 79.90 35.51
N LEU A 126 5.86 80.54 34.54
CA LEU A 126 5.54 81.98 34.59
C LEU A 126 4.64 82.31 35.79
N VAL A 127 3.61 81.50 36.06
CA VAL A 127 2.73 81.69 37.21
C VAL A 127 3.48 81.50 38.53
N VAL A 128 4.34 80.49 38.65
CA VAL A 128 5.16 80.25 39.84
C VAL A 128 6.13 81.40 40.09
N VAL A 129 6.78 81.93 39.04
CA VAL A 129 7.65 83.09 39.15
C VAL A 129 6.85 84.34 39.53
N ALA A 130 5.69 84.57 38.92
CA ALA A 130 4.84 85.71 39.25
C ALA A 130 4.32 85.67 40.70
N VAL A 131 3.79 84.54 41.15
CA VAL A 131 3.34 84.35 42.54
C VAL A 131 4.51 84.43 43.52
N GLY A 132 5.65 83.82 43.20
CA GLY A 132 6.85 83.87 44.02
C GLY A 132 7.39 85.30 44.18
N THR A 133 7.45 86.07 43.10
CA THR A 133 7.85 87.49 43.15
C THR A 133 6.89 88.33 43.98
N LEU A 134 5.58 88.06 43.93
CA LEU A 134 4.56 88.77 44.70
C LEU A 134 4.63 88.45 46.20
N VAL A 135 4.83 87.17 46.57
CA VAL A 135 4.99 86.74 47.96
C VAL A 135 6.29 87.27 48.56
N VAL A 136 7.39 87.20 47.81
CA VAL A 136 8.69 87.75 48.23
C VAL A 136 8.63 89.26 48.36
N GLY A 137 7.96 89.97 47.43
CA GLY A 137 7.78 91.43 47.52
C GLY A 137 6.86 91.88 48.64
N ALA A 138 5.98 91.01 49.13
CA ALA A 138 5.20 91.29 50.34
C ALA A 138 6.00 91.02 51.64
N ALA A 139 7.07 90.21 51.59
CA ALA A 139 7.84 89.79 52.75
C ALA A 139 9.21 90.49 52.88
N THR A 140 9.78 90.99 51.78
CA THR A 140 11.14 91.55 51.72
C THR A 140 11.22 92.71 50.71
N ASP A 141 11.99 93.74 51.03
CA ASP A 141 12.16 94.93 50.17
C ASP A 141 13.09 94.69 48.96
N ASP A 142 13.95 93.66 49.01
CA ASP A 142 14.97 93.35 48.00
C ASP A 142 14.52 92.26 47.02
N VAL A 143 13.44 92.55 46.30
CA VAL A 143 12.82 91.61 45.33
C VAL A 143 13.73 91.32 44.14
N LEU A 144 14.55 92.30 43.73
CA LEU A 144 15.36 92.22 42.51
C LEU A 144 16.55 91.26 42.63
N THR A 145 17.14 91.14 43.82
CA THR A 145 18.36 90.36 44.09
C THR A 145 18.09 89.02 44.76
N ASN A 146 16.82 88.73 45.11
CA ASN A 146 16.45 87.48 45.77
C ASN A 146 16.91 86.27 44.94
N PRO A 147 17.67 85.30 45.52
CA PRO A 147 18.31 84.21 44.80
C PRO A 147 17.36 83.20 44.14
N LEU A 148 16.07 83.19 44.46
CA LEU A 148 15.09 82.28 43.86
C LEU A 148 14.10 82.98 42.92
N PHE A 149 13.69 84.21 43.24
CA PHE A 149 12.61 84.94 42.54
C PHE A 149 13.03 86.34 42.05
N GLY A 150 14.34 86.59 41.90
CA GLY A 150 14.87 87.84 41.36
C GLY A 150 14.85 87.92 39.84
N VAL A 151 15.57 88.89 39.27
CA VAL A 151 15.62 89.16 37.82
C VAL A 151 16.01 87.92 37.00
N HIS A 152 16.87 87.05 37.54
CA HIS A 152 17.28 85.81 36.87
C HIS A 152 16.11 84.85 36.61
N SER A 153 15.10 84.81 37.49
CA SER A 153 13.93 83.94 37.31
C SER A 153 13.10 84.35 36.09
N TRP A 154 12.92 85.66 35.86
CA TRP A 154 12.29 86.21 34.66
C TRP A 154 13.09 85.95 33.39
N VAL A 155 14.42 86.07 33.45
CA VAL A 155 15.30 85.71 32.32
C VAL A 155 15.15 84.23 31.97
N ILE A 156 15.06 83.34 32.97
CA ILE A 156 14.81 81.91 32.77
C ILE A 156 13.43 81.67 32.13
N VAL A 157 12.38 82.38 32.56
CA VAL A 157 11.04 82.29 31.95
C VAL A 157 11.08 82.68 30.47
N VAL A 158 11.73 83.80 30.14
CA VAL A 158 11.85 84.30 28.77
C VAL A 158 12.65 83.34 27.90
N LEU A 159 13.76 82.80 28.42
CA LEU A 159 14.56 81.78 27.73
C LEU A 159 13.78 80.48 27.53
N ALA A 160 13.04 80.02 28.55
CA ALA A 160 12.19 78.84 28.45
C ALA A 160 11.07 79.05 27.42
N PHE A 161 10.45 80.23 27.40
CA PHE A 161 9.45 80.60 26.40
C PHE A 161 10.02 80.61 24.99
N GLY A 162 11.15 81.29 24.78
CA GLY A 162 11.85 81.31 23.50
C GLY A 162 12.29 79.93 23.04
N PHE A 163 12.80 79.10 23.95
CA PHE A 163 13.23 77.73 23.67
C PHE A 163 12.05 76.84 23.27
N VAL A 164 10.95 76.87 24.03
CA VAL A 164 9.75 76.08 23.70
C VAL A 164 9.10 76.58 22.42
N TRP A 165 9.06 77.89 22.20
CA TRP A 165 8.59 78.48 20.94
C TRP A 165 9.41 78.00 19.73
N TRP A 166 10.74 78.05 19.84
CA TRP A 166 11.67 77.57 18.83
C TRP A 166 11.53 76.06 18.59
N ARG A 167 11.47 75.27 19.68
CA ARG A 167 11.31 73.81 19.65
C ARG A 167 10.01 73.37 18.99
N GLN A 168 8.93 74.09 19.25
CA GLN A 168 7.64 73.87 18.60
C GLN A 168 7.58 74.40 17.16
N GLY A 169 8.42 75.37 16.83
CA GLY A 169 8.56 75.86 15.46
C GLY A 169 9.28 74.87 14.54
N MET A 170 10.07 73.95 15.10
CA MET A 170 10.72 72.88 14.32
C MET A 170 9.75 71.74 14.05
N VAL A 171 9.41 71.57 12.78
CA VAL A 171 8.52 70.53 12.26
C VAL A 171 9.31 69.64 11.31
N MET A 172 9.17 68.33 11.44
CA MET A 172 9.71 67.36 10.49
C MET A 172 8.63 66.95 9.51
N VAL A 173 8.91 67.12 8.22
CA VAL A 173 8.08 66.55 7.15
C VAL A 173 8.68 65.19 6.79
N PRO A 174 7.89 64.10 6.80
CA PRO A 174 8.36 62.76 6.43
C PRO A 174 8.91 62.70 5.00
N ASP A 175 9.79 61.73 4.74
CA ASP A 175 10.36 61.53 3.41
C ASP A 175 9.29 61.18 2.37
N GLY A 176 9.48 61.64 1.13
CA GLY A 176 8.53 61.42 0.03
C GLY A 176 7.20 62.19 0.16
N CYS A 177 7.05 62.99 1.22
CA CYS A 177 5.85 63.75 1.50
C CYS A 177 6.04 65.25 1.26
N HIS A 178 4.97 65.92 0.84
CA HIS A 178 4.87 67.37 0.77
C HIS A 178 3.92 67.89 1.84
N ALA A 179 4.34 68.95 2.52
CA ALA A 179 3.55 69.65 3.51
C ALA A 179 2.99 70.95 2.93
N LEU A 180 1.67 71.12 3.01
CA LEU A 180 1.00 72.37 2.65
C LEU A 180 0.92 73.28 3.88
N ILE A 181 1.61 74.40 3.83
CA ILE A 181 1.59 75.41 4.90
C ILE A 181 0.58 76.48 4.53
N THR A 182 -0.39 76.67 5.42
CA THR A 182 -1.40 77.72 5.29
C THR A 182 -1.24 78.77 6.36
N ARG A 183 -1.60 80.00 5.98
CA ARG A 183 -1.73 81.14 6.88
C ARG A 183 -3.19 81.60 6.81
N PHE A 184 -3.92 81.48 7.91
CA PHE A 184 -5.37 81.77 7.95
C PHE A 184 -6.18 81.10 6.82
N GLY A 185 -5.82 79.87 6.45
CA GLY A 185 -6.51 79.11 5.39
C GLY A 185 -6.07 79.42 3.97
N LYS A 186 -5.27 80.47 3.74
CA LYS A 186 -4.62 80.73 2.44
C LYS A 186 -3.33 79.91 2.33
N LEU A 187 -3.13 79.24 1.19
CA LEU A 187 -1.88 78.56 0.88
C LEU A 187 -0.75 79.59 0.74
N GLU A 188 0.33 79.40 1.49
CA GLU A 188 1.50 80.28 1.44
C GLU A 188 2.69 79.60 0.75
N GLN A 189 2.94 78.34 1.09
CA GLN A 189 4.07 77.58 0.54
C GLN A 189 3.81 76.08 0.59
N VAL A 190 4.35 75.39 -0.42
CA VAL A 190 4.50 73.92 -0.45
C VAL A 190 5.92 73.62 -0.02
N VAL A 191 6.10 72.74 0.96
CA VAL A 191 7.44 72.36 1.44
C VAL A 191 7.66 70.87 1.26
N GLY A 192 8.83 70.52 0.72
CA GLY A 192 9.26 69.14 0.53
C GLY A 192 9.72 68.47 1.84
N PRO A 193 10.27 67.25 1.73
CA PRO A 193 10.69 66.45 2.89
C PRO A 193 11.83 67.12 3.67
N GLY A 194 11.86 66.89 4.97
CA GLY A 194 12.91 67.38 5.86
C GLY A 194 12.44 68.37 6.93
N ARG A 195 13.41 69.02 7.58
CA ARG A 195 13.16 69.90 8.72
C ARG A 195 12.76 71.30 8.27
N VAL A 196 11.56 71.72 8.64
CA VAL A 196 11.02 73.05 8.31
C VAL A 196 10.78 73.82 9.59
N ILE A 197 11.22 75.09 9.60
CA ILE A 197 11.09 75.96 10.78
C ILE A 197 9.91 76.92 10.57
N LEU A 198 8.79 76.68 11.26
CA LEU A 198 7.63 77.56 11.34
C LEU A 198 7.73 78.44 12.61
N LEU A 199 8.51 79.51 12.51
CA LEU A 199 8.65 80.51 13.58
C LEU A 199 7.38 81.35 13.81
N ASN A 200 6.57 81.52 12.76
CA ASN A 200 5.37 82.34 12.80
C ASN A 200 4.17 81.53 13.35
N PRO A 201 3.46 82.00 14.39
CA PRO A 201 2.39 81.23 15.05
C PRO A 201 1.10 81.16 14.23
N TRP A 202 0.92 82.05 13.26
CA TRP A 202 -0.24 82.05 12.37
C TRP A 202 -0.06 81.12 11.17
N LYS A 203 1.15 80.57 10.97
CA LYS A 203 1.42 79.53 9.98
C LYS A 203 1.16 78.17 10.60
N ARG A 204 0.41 77.32 9.91
CA ARG A 204 0.20 75.92 10.29
C ARG A 204 0.37 74.99 9.10
N VAL A 205 0.89 73.80 9.36
CA VAL A 205 0.79 72.71 8.39
C VAL A 205 -0.67 72.27 8.36
N SER A 206 -1.33 72.35 7.20
CA SER A 206 -2.73 71.94 7.06
C SER A 206 -2.87 70.54 6.53
N TYR A 207 -1.97 70.12 5.65
CA TYR A 207 -2.02 68.82 5.00
C TYR A 207 -0.62 68.29 4.76
N ILE A 208 -0.46 66.98 4.95
CA ILE A 208 0.74 66.24 4.54
C ILE A 208 0.28 65.14 3.60
N ILE A 209 0.90 65.09 2.43
CA ILE A 209 0.50 64.22 1.32
C ILE A 209 1.74 63.49 0.82
N ASN A 210 1.62 62.20 0.57
CA ASN A 210 2.68 61.44 -0.07
C ASN A 210 2.56 61.58 -1.61
N THR A 211 3.60 62.11 -2.25
CA THR A 211 3.66 62.33 -3.70
C THR A 211 4.42 61.21 -4.41
N THR A 212 5.26 60.50 -3.67
CA THR A 212 6.14 59.44 -4.22
C THR A 212 5.51 58.06 -4.26
N ARG A 213 4.56 57.79 -3.37
CA ARG A 213 3.94 56.47 -3.24
C ARG A 213 2.81 56.29 -4.25
N GLU A 214 2.76 55.10 -4.83
CA GLU A 214 1.64 54.64 -5.64
C GLU A 214 0.63 53.92 -4.75
N TYR A 215 -0.64 54.25 -4.94
CA TYR A 215 -1.76 53.75 -4.16
C TYR A 215 -2.62 52.84 -5.04
N PRO A 216 -2.80 51.57 -4.66
CA PRO A 216 -3.70 50.67 -5.38
C PRO A 216 -5.15 51.03 -5.07
N PHE A 217 -6.02 51.04 -6.09
CA PHE A 217 -7.44 51.32 -5.96
C PHE A 217 -8.24 50.34 -6.80
N ASN A 218 -9.16 49.61 -6.14
CA ASN A 218 -10.08 48.74 -6.83
C ASN A 218 -11.43 49.46 -7.04
N ALA A 219 -11.86 49.57 -8.29
CA ALA A 219 -13.05 50.29 -8.71
C ALA A 219 -14.00 49.35 -9.47
N PRO A 220 -14.96 48.70 -8.78
CA PRO A 220 -15.91 47.80 -9.44
C PRO A 220 -17.00 48.59 -10.17
N VAL A 221 -17.27 48.25 -11.43
CA VAL A 221 -18.37 48.83 -12.22
C VAL A 221 -19.44 47.76 -12.46
N ARG A 222 -20.66 48.04 -12.00
CA ARG A 222 -21.77 47.08 -12.01
C ARG A 222 -22.78 47.42 -13.12
N GLU A 223 -23.27 46.38 -13.76
CA GLU A 223 -24.45 46.40 -14.65
C GLU A 223 -24.37 47.42 -15.79
N ALA A 224 -23.22 47.49 -16.44
CA ALA A 224 -23.08 48.29 -17.66
C ALA A 224 -23.56 47.48 -18.88
N PRO A 225 -24.45 48.02 -19.74
CA PRO A 225 -24.90 47.32 -20.92
C PRO A 225 -23.83 47.31 -22.02
N THR A 226 -23.60 46.14 -22.62
CA THR A 226 -22.69 45.93 -23.75
C THR A 226 -23.32 46.38 -25.08
N ARG A 227 -22.53 46.37 -26.17
CA ARG A 227 -23.04 46.60 -27.53
C ARG A 227 -24.23 45.69 -27.90
N SER A 228 -24.20 44.47 -27.39
CA SER A 228 -25.23 43.44 -27.56
C SER A 228 -26.42 43.59 -26.60
N GLY A 229 -26.43 44.59 -25.71
CA GLY A 229 -27.51 44.83 -24.75
C GLY A 229 -27.51 43.94 -23.51
N VAL A 230 -26.57 42.99 -23.41
CA VAL A 230 -26.37 42.17 -22.20
C VAL A 230 -25.61 43.00 -21.17
N LYS A 231 -26.05 42.99 -19.91
CA LYS A 231 -25.35 43.65 -18.81
C LYS A 231 -24.05 42.91 -18.50
N ALA A 232 -22.97 43.64 -18.27
CA ALA A 232 -21.66 43.12 -17.85
C ALA A 232 -21.21 43.77 -16.54
N SER A 233 -20.39 43.05 -15.79
CA SER A 233 -19.71 43.56 -14.59
C SER A 233 -18.20 43.41 -14.79
N ILE A 234 -17.47 44.49 -14.54
CA ILE A 234 -16.02 44.55 -14.71
C ILE A 234 -15.40 45.10 -13.42
N ASP A 235 -14.34 44.44 -12.97
CA ASP A 235 -13.52 44.88 -11.87
C ASP A 235 -12.22 45.49 -12.42
N LEU A 236 -12.02 46.77 -12.14
CA LEU A 236 -10.86 47.52 -12.59
C LEU A 236 -9.93 47.80 -11.40
N PHE A 237 -8.67 47.44 -11.57
CA PHE A 237 -7.60 47.76 -10.65
C PHE A 237 -6.74 48.90 -11.20
N ILE A 238 -6.65 49.99 -10.45
CA ILE A 238 -5.88 51.18 -10.84
C ILE A 238 -4.79 51.43 -9.81
N GLN A 239 -3.63 51.90 -10.26
CA GLN A 239 -2.60 52.46 -9.40
C GLN A 239 -2.46 53.94 -9.70
N PHE A 240 -2.55 54.77 -8.67
CA PHE A 240 -2.45 56.22 -8.79
C PHE A 240 -1.39 56.78 -7.86
N ARG A 241 -0.77 57.89 -8.28
CA ARG A 241 0.11 58.71 -7.45
C ARG A 241 -0.32 60.17 -7.52
N ILE A 242 -0.16 60.87 -6.41
CA ILE A 242 -0.48 62.31 -6.36
C ILE A 242 0.70 63.05 -6.98
N SER A 243 0.46 63.83 -8.04
CA SER A 243 1.52 64.58 -8.74
C SER A 243 1.64 66.01 -8.22
N ASP A 244 0.51 66.73 -8.13
CA ASP A 244 0.47 68.07 -7.54
C ASP A 244 -0.38 68.07 -6.25
N PRO A 245 0.25 68.27 -5.06
CA PRO A 245 -0.46 68.30 -3.80
C PRO A 245 -1.42 69.49 -3.66
N VAL A 246 -1.18 70.60 -4.37
CA VAL A 246 -2.01 71.81 -4.27
C VAL A 246 -3.35 71.59 -4.95
N GLU A 247 -3.29 71.18 -6.22
CA GLU A 247 -4.47 70.89 -7.04
C GLU A 247 -5.30 69.76 -6.40
N PHE A 248 -4.67 68.69 -5.92
CA PHE A 248 -5.36 67.59 -5.25
C PHE A 248 -6.26 68.05 -4.09
N VAL A 249 -5.80 69.00 -3.26
CA VAL A 249 -6.56 69.47 -2.10
C VAL A 249 -7.62 70.48 -2.48
N TYR A 250 -7.26 71.48 -3.27
CA TYR A 250 -8.10 72.64 -3.48
C TYR A 250 -9.05 72.51 -4.67
N THR A 251 -8.71 71.73 -5.70
CA THR A 251 -9.58 71.53 -6.87
C THR A 251 -10.30 70.20 -6.85
N LEU A 252 -9.65 69.13 -6.40
CA LEU A 252 -10.25 67.79 -6.32
C LEU A 252 -11.02 67.52 -5.02
N GLY A 253 -10.85 68.35 -3.99
CA GLY A 253 -11.52 68.18 -2.71
C GLY A 253 -10.86 67.12 -1.82
N ALA A 254 -9.53 67.00 -1.90
CA ALA A 254 -8.72 66.05 -1.14
C ALA A 254 -9.19 64.60 -1.36
N VAL A 255 -9.15 63.76 -0.32
CA VAL A 255 -9.38 62.32 -0.41
C VAL A 255 -10.82 61.97 -0.82
N ARG A 256 -11.82 62.56 -0.15
CA ARG A 256 -13.23 62.22 -0.38
C ARG A 256 -13.70 62.68 -1.75
N GLY A 257 -13.39 63.92 -2.12
CA GLY A 257 -13.79 64.46 -3.43
C GLY A 257 -13.08 63.73 -4.58
N PHE A 258 -11.81 63.37 -4.40
CA PHE A 258 -11.10 62.54 -5.37
C PHE A 258 -11.75 61.16 -5.53
N GLN A 259 -12.05 60.46 -4.45
CA GLN A 259 -12.66 59.13 -4.52
C GLN A 259 -14.02 59.16 -5.24
N GLU A 260 -14.88 60.13 -4.91
CA GLU A 260 -16.17 60.32 -5.58
C GLU A 260 -15.99 60.61 -7.09
N LYS A 261 -15.07 61.52 -7.45
CA LYS A 261 -14.79 61.86 -8.84
C LYS A 261 -14.16 60.68 -9.61
N LEU A 262 -13.25 59.94 -8.99
CA LEU A 262 -12.61 58.75 -9.56
C LEU A 262 -13.63 57.65 -9.83
N ASN A 263 -14.49 57.33 -8.87
CA ASN A 263 -15.54 56.33 -9.07
C ASN A 263 -16.51 56.72 -10.19
N ASN A 264 -16.88 57.99 -10.28
CA ASN A 264 -17.75 58.47 -11.35
C ASN A 264 -17.06 58.43 -12.72
N ALA A 265 -15.81 58.89 -12.81
CA ALA A 265 -15.01 58.89 -14.03
C ALA A 265 -14.73 57.46 -14.53
N VAL A 266 -14.32 56.56 -13.63
CA VAL A 266 -14.12 55.14 -13.94
C VAL A 266 -15.43 54.51 -14.40
N SER A 267 -16.52 54.75 -13.69
CA SER A 267 -17.84 54.22 -14.08
C SER A 267 -18.25 54.68 -15.48
N GLU A 268 -18.00 55.95 -15.82
CA GLU A 268 -18.34 56.48 -17.14
C GLU A 268 -17.43 55.92 -18.24
N THR A 269 -16.12 55.91 -18.00
CA THR A 269 -15.14 55.46 -19.00
C THR A 269 -15.27 53.96 -19.25
N ILE A 270 -15.46 53.16 -18.21
CA ILE A 270 -15.72 51.73 -18.32
C ILE A 270 -17.09 51.47 -18.98
N ARG A 271 -18.13 52.25 -18.69
CA ARG A 271 -19.39 52.13 -19.42
C ARG A 271 -19.18 52.36 -20.91
N SER A 272 -18.48 53.42 -21.29
CA SER A 272 -18.14 53.70 -22.70
C SER A 272 -17.38 52.54 -23.35
N LEU A 273 -16.38 51.99 -22.65
CA LEU A 273 -15.60 50.84 -23.11
C LEU A 273 -16.48 49.59 -23.31
N ILE A 274 -17.39 49.31 -22.36
CA ILE A 274 -18.31 48.17 -22.40
C ILE A 274 -19.32 48.33 -23.54
N TYR A 275 -19.79 49.54 -23.82
CA TYR A 275 -20.71 49.81 -24.94
C TYR A 275 -20.10 49.51 -26.31
N GLU A 276 -18.78 49.65 -26.46
CA GLU A 276 -18.07 49.34 -27.70
C GLU A 276 -17.84 47.83 -27.88
N GLN A 277 -17.78 47.08 -26.78
CA GLN A 277 -17.48 45.65 -26.75
C GLN A 277 -18.73 44.77 -26.88
N GLU A 278 -18.60 43.65 -27.61
CA GLU A 278 -19.61 42.60 -27.67
C GLU A 278 -19.60 41.73 -26.41
N ALA A 279 -20.76 41.19 -26.00
CA ALA A 279 -20.84 40.38 -24.78
C ALA A 279 -19.95 39.12 -24.82
N ALA A 280 -19.75 38.52 -26.00
CA ALA A 280 -18.82 37.39 -26.17
C ALA A 280 -17.34 37.80 -25.96
N GLY A 281 -17.00 39.05 -26.23
CA GLY A 281 -15.65 39.59 -26.11
C GLY A 281 -15.30 40.13 -24.72
N ILE A 282 -16.22 40.08 -23.75
CA ILE A 282 -15.99 40.64 -22.40
C ILE A 282 -14.91 39.86 -21.65
N TYR A 283 -14.85 38.53 -21.80
CA TYR A 283 -13.78 37.72 -21.19
C TYR A 283 -12.39 38.06 -21.74
N ASN A 284 -12.31 38.50 -23.00
CA ASN A 284 -11.05 38.86 -23.64
C ASN A 284 -10.50 40.23 -23.17
N MET A 285 -11.31 41.01 -22.44
CA MET A 285 -10.87 42.30 -21.89
C MET A 285 -9.91 42.12 -20.70
N VAL A 286 -9.91 40.93 -20.08
CA VAL A 286 -8.99 40.59 -19.00
C VAL A 286 -7.58 40.43 -19.58
N GLY A 287 -6.67 41.31 -19.19
CA GLY A 287 -5.30 41.33 -19.70
C GLY A 287 -5.12 42.04 -21.06
N GLU A 288 -6.17 42.66 -21.61
CA GLU A 288 -6.03 43.57 -22.75
C GLU A 288 -5.32 44.87 -22.30
N ASP A 289 -4.53 45.46 -23.20
CA ASP A 289 -3.81 46.71 -22.95
C ASP A 289 -4.78 47.88 -22.70
N THR A 290 -5.02 48.20 -21.43
CA THR A 290 -5.92 49.31 -21.03
C THR A 290 -5.29 50.70 -21.19
N GLY A 291 -4.26 50.85 -22.03
CA GLY A 291 -3.55 52.12 -22.22
C GLY A 291 -4.44 53.28 -22.67
N ARG A 292 -5.46 53.01 -23.50
CA ARG A 292 -6.45 54.02 -23.92
C ARG A 292 -7.32 54.50 -22.76
N LEU A 293 -7.76 53.56 -21.91
CA LEU A 293 -8.53 53.85 -20.70
C LEU A 293 -7.68 54.71 -19.74
N LEU A 294 -6.43 54.32 -19.54
CA LEU A 294 -5.50 55.06 -18.70
C LEU A 294 -5.29 56.50 -19.19
N GLU A 295 -5.12 56.70 -20.49
CA GLU A 295 -4.96 58.04 -21.10
C GLU A 295 -6.22 58.90 -20.92
N GLN A 296 -7.41 58.35 -21.18
CA GLN A 296 -8.68 59.06 -20.98
C GLN A 296 -8.89 59.48 -19.53
N LEU A 297 -8.58 58.58 -18.58
CA LEU A 297 -8.65 58.91 -17.17
C LEU A 297 -7.59 59.96 -16.78
N ASN A 298 -6.35 59.83 -17.27
CA ASN A 298 -5.28 60.80 -16.98
C ASN A 298 -5.62 62.21 -17.48
N GLN A 299 -6.30 62.36 -18.62
CA GLN A 299 -6.76 63.66 -19.10
C GLN A 299 -7.74 64.36 -18.12
N GLN A 300 -8.48 63.61 -17.30
CA GLN A 300 -9.45 64.17 -16.35
C GLN A 300 -8.85 64.49 -14.97
N PHE A 301 -7.72 63.86 -14.63
CA PHE A 301 -7.09 63.94 -13.30
C PHE A 301 -5.78 64.71 -13.29
N LEU A 302 -5.11 64.88 -14.43
CA LEU A 302 -3.95 65.76 -14.55
C LEU A 302 -4.38 67.24 -14.47
N PRO A 303 -3.60 68.11 -13.80
CA PRO A 303 -2.28 67.85 -13.19
C PRO A 303 -2.31 67.28 -11.74
N ALA A 304 -3.47 67.14 -11.11
CA ALA A 304 -3.58 66.79 -9.68
C ALA A 304 -3.08 65.37 -9.35
N VAL A 305 -3.57 64.36 -10.07
CA VAL A 305 -3.26 62.94 -9.84
C VAL A 305 -2.84 62.31 -11.16
N ALA A 306 -1.78 61.50 -11.13
CA ALA A 306 -1.37 60.69 -12.25
C ALA A 306 -1.74 59.22 -11.98
N LEU A 307 -2.44 58.60 -12.92
CA LEU A 307 -2.71 57.17 -12.93
C LEU A 307 -1.54 56.50 -13.65
N THR A 308 -0.78 55.68 -12.92
CA THR A 308 0.41 54.99 -13.45
C THR A 308 0.03 53.73 -14.21
N ASN A 309 -0.93 52.97 -13.68
CA ASN A 309 -1.31 51.68 -14.23
C ASN A 309 -2.81 51.45 -14.06
N ALA A 310 -3.43 50.79 -15.02
CA ALA A 310 -4.79 50.31 -14.98
C ALA A 310 -4.79 48.88 -15.52
N ASN A 311 -5.51 47.98 -14.87
CA ASN A 311 -5.65 46.60 -15.32
C ASN A 311 -7.06 46.09 -14.99
N ILE A 312 -7.68 45.41 -15.95
CA ILE A 312 -8.95 44.73 -15.74
C ILE A 312 -8.65 43.37 -15.12
N THR A 313 -9.02 43.19 -13.85
CA THR A 313 -8.74 41.96 -13.13
C THR A 313 -9.77 40.87 -13.41
N HIS A 314 -11.03 41.28 -13.62
CA HIS A 314 -12.13 40.36 -13.84
C HIS A 314 -13.19 41.01 -14.72
N ALA A 315 -13.75 40.24 -15.65
CA ALA A 315 -14.82 40.70 -16.52
C ALA A 315 -15.75 39.53 -16.83
N GLU A 316 -17.05 39.70 -16.58
CA GLU A 316 -18.05 38.68 -16.93
C GLU A 316 -19.39 39.32 -17.31
N PRO A 317 -20.15 38.71 -18.23
CA PRO A 317 -21.56 39.03 -18.40
C PRO A 317 -22.30 38.80 -17.09
N SER A 318 -23.17 39.72 -16.67
CA SER A 318 -23.95 39.54 -15.43
C SER A 318 -25.14 38.60 -15.60
N ASP A 319 -25.56 38.33 -16.84
CA ASP A 319 -26.64 37.36 -17.10
C ASP A 319 -26.11 35.92 -17.06
N ARG A 320 -26.76 35.08 -16.24
CA ARG A 320 -26.34 33.70 -15.99
C ARG A 320 -26.63 32.80 -17.20
N GLY A 321 -27.76 33.00 -17.87
CA GLY A 321 -28.11 32.24 -19.08
C GLY A 321 -27.10 32.48 -20.20
N TYR A 322 -26.76 33.75 -20.44
CA TYR A 322 -25.77 34.10 -21.44
C TYR A 322 -24.36 33.56 -21.14
N ARG A 323 -23.97 33.43 -19.87
CA ARG A 323 -22.70 32.79 -19.48
C ARG A 323 -22.67 31.31 -19.83
N MET A 324 -23.79 30.61 -19.66
CA MET A 324 -23.93 29.21 -20.05
C MET A 324 -23.80 29.06 -21.57
N ASP A 325 -24.47 29.91 -22.34
CA ASP A 325 -24.40 29.88 -23.81
C ASP A 325 -22.98 30.16 -24.33
N LEU A 326 -22.26 31.08 -23.69
CA LEU A 326 -20.88 31.42 -24.05
C LEU A 326 -19.87 30.34 -23.63
N ALA A 327 -20.16 29.61 -22.55
CA ALA A 327 -19.35 28.47 -22.11
C ALA A 327 -19.65 27.18 -22.89
N ALA A 328 -20.79 27.11 -23.58
CA ALA A 328 -21.22 25.90 -24.28
C ALA A 328 -20.18 25.36 -25.31
N PRO A 329 -19.51 26.18 -26.15
CA PRO A 329 -18.51 25.68 -27.09
C PRO A 329 -17.28 25.07 -26.41
N GLU A 330 -16.83 25.69 -25.31
CA GLU A 330 -15.71 25.20 -24.50
C GLU A 330 -16.08 23.90 -23.79
N MET A 331 -17.30 23.82 -23.23
CA MET A 331 -17.82 22.59 -22.64
C MET A 331 -17.98 21.48 -23.67
N VAL A 332 -18.42 21.78 -24.89
CA VAL A 332 -18.49 20.80 -25.99
C VAL A 332 -17.10 20.33 -26.40
N ARG A 333 -16.10 21.21 -26.41
CA ARG A 333 -14.70 20.84 -26.66
C ARG A 333 -14.18 19.89 -25.57
N VAL A 334 -14.32 20.27 -24.30
CA VAL A 334 -13.89 19.44 -23.16
C VAL A 334 -14.64 18.12 -23.12
N ALA A 335 -15.95 18.11 -23.39
CA ALA A 335 -16.74 16.90 -23.48
C ALA A 335 -16.25 16.01 -24.61
N LYS A 336 -16.00 16.55 -25.80
CA LYS A 336 -15.44 15.80 -26.93
C LYS A 336 -14.08 15.19 -26.59
N GLU A 337 -13.19 15.96 -25.94
CA GLU A 337 -11.90 15.47 -25.47
C GLU A 337 -12.07 14.33 -24.45
N ALA A 338 -12.98 14.48 -23.49
CA ALA A 338 -13.32 13.43 -22.54
C ALA A 338 -13.83 12.16 -23.23
N TYR A 339 -14.77 12.28 -24.19
CA TYR A 339 -15.26 11.16 -24.99
C TYR A 339 -14.14 10.48 -25.78
N THR A 340 -13.23 11.26 -26.40
CA THR A 340 -12.09 10.66 -27.13
C THR A 340 -11.14 9.92 -26.19
N HIS A 341 -10.95 10.42 -24.97
CA HIS A 341 -10.12 9.79 -23.96
C HIS A 341 -10.77 8.51 -23.43
N GLU A 342 -12.06 8.53 -23.13
CA GLU A 342 -12.82 7.34 -22.74
C GLU A 342 -12.78 6.27 -23.83
N TYR A 343 -12.98 6.67 -25.09
CA TYR A 343 -12.88 5.75 -26.23
C TYR A 343 -11.48 5.14 -26.35
N ALA A 344 -10.42 5.93 -26.19
CA ALA A 344 -9.05 5.44 -26.21
C ALA A 344 -8.75 4.48 -25.05
N LEU A 345 -9.28 4.75 -23.85
CA LEU A 345 -9.17 3.85 -22.69
C LEU A 345 -9.93 2.55 -22.92
N GLN A 346 -11.12 2.60 -23.51
CA GLN A 346 -11.89 1.41 -23.82
C GLN A 346 -11.17 0.54 -24.85
N LEU A 347 -10.60 1.15 -25.91
CA LEU A 347 -9.83 0.41 -26.90
C LEU A 347 -8.61 -0.28 -26.29
N ARG A 348 -7.87 0.41 -25.39
CA ARG A 348 -6.77 -0.21 -24.65
C ARG A 348 -7.25 -1.36 -23.78
N LYS A 349 -8.37 -1.19 -23.08
CA LYS A 349 -8.95 -2.24 -22.25
C LYS A 349 -9.34 -3.47 -23.07
N GLU A 350 -9.95 -3.30 -24.25
CA GLU A 350 -10.29 -4.39 -25.16
C GLU A 350 -9.04 -5.11 -25.69
N GLN A 351 -7.96 -4.37 -25.97
CA GLN A 351 -6.66 -4.94 -26.35
C GLN A 351 -6.03 -5.74 -25.20
N ASP A 352 -5.97 -5.15 -24.00
CA ASP A 352 -5.41 -5.80 -22.81
C ASP A 352 -6.20 -7.07 -22.44
N GLU A 353 -7.54 -7.03 -22.52
CA GLU A 353 -8.40 -8.21 -22.33
C GLU A 353 -8.12 -9.27 -23.40
N GLY A 354 -7.96 -8.87 -24.67
CA GLY A 354 -7.57 -9.77 -25.76
C GLY A 354 -6.22 -10.44 -25.53
N ASP A 355 -5.20 -9.68 -25.17
CA ASP A 355 -3.86 -10.19 -24.87
C ASP A 355 -3.87 -11.12 -23.65
N LEU A 356 -4.61 -10.78 -22.60
CA LEU A 356 -4.76 -11.62 -21.41
C LEU A 356 -5.47 -12.94 -21.73
N THR A 357 -6.50 -12.94 -22.60
CA THR A 357 -7.13 -14.20 -23.05
C THR A 357 -6.18 -15.07 -23.86
N LYS A 358 -5.32 -14.47 -24.69
CA LYS A 358 -4.29 -15.19 -25.44
C LYS A 358 -3.25 -15.80 -24.50
N GLU A 359 -2.78 -15.03 -23.52
CA GLU A 359 -1.83 -15.51 -22.51
C GLU A 359 -2.42 -16.68 -21.70
N LEU A 360 -3.68 -16.57 -21.26
CA LEU A 360 -4.38 -17.64 -20.56
C LEU A 360 -4.50 -18.91 -21.42
N ALA A 361 -4.81 -18.76 -22.72
CA ALA A 361 -4.87 -19.89 -23.63
C ALA A 361 -3.50 -20.56 -23.80
N THR A 362 -2.42 -19.77 -23.95
CA THR A 362 -1.06 -20.31 -24.03
C THR A 362 -0.63 -21.02 -22.74
N GLN A 363 -0.95 -20.46 -21.57
CA GLN A 363 -0.67 -21.13 -20.29
C GLN A 363 -1.48 -22.41 -20.12
N GLN A 364 -2.74 -22.45 -20.59
CA GLN A 364 -3.54 -23.68 -20.58
C GLN A 364 -2.97 -24.75 -21.52
N GLU A 365 -2.47 -24.35 -22.70
CA GLU A 365 -1.78 -25.24 -23.62
C GLU A 365 -0.50 -25.81 -22.99
N GLU A 366 0.35 -24.95 -22.40
CA GLU A 366 1.56 -25.36 -21.67
C GLU A 366 1.25 -26.32 -20.51
N LEU A 367 0.23 -26.01 -19.70
CA LEU A 367 -0.22 -26.91 -18.63
C LEU A 367 -0.70 -28.25 -19.17
N SER A 368 -1.42 -28.25 -20.29
CA SER A 368 -1.89 -29.50 -20.91
C SER A 368 -0.73 -30.33 -21.46
N ALA A 369 0.29 -29.69 -22.05
CA ALA A 369 1.50 -30.34 -22.52
C ALA A 369 2.31 -30.95 -21.35
N ILE A 370 2.52 -30.19 -20.27
CA ILE A 370 3.20 -30.68 -19.06
C ILE A 370 2.43 -31.86 -18.44
N GLN A 371 1.09 -31.80 -18.40
CA GLN A 371 0.27 -32.91 -17.90
C GLN A 371 0.41 -34.17 -18.78
N ALA A 372 0.43 -34.01 -20.11
CA ALA A 372 0.66 -35.10 -21.04
C ALA A 372 2.05 -35.73 -20.83
N ASP A 373 3.10 -34.90 -20.66
CA ASP A 373 4.46 -35.36 -20.37
C ASP A 373 4.53 -36.11 -19.04
N ILE A 374 3.90 -35.60 -17.98
CA ILE A 374 3.81 -36.27 -16.67
C ILE A 374 3.13 -37.63 -16.82
N ALA A 375 2.01 -37.71 -17.53
CA ALA A 375 1.30 -38.97 -17.77
C ALA A 375 2.17 -39.96 -18.58
N GLN A 376 2.91 -39.48 -19.57
CA GLN A 376 3.84 -40.29 -20.34
C GLN A 376 4.98 -40.84 -19.46
N TYR A 377 5.60 -40.00 -18.62
CA TYR A 377 6.63 -40.44 -17.69
C TYR A 377 6.10 -41.41 -16.64
N GLN A 378 4.91 -41.19 -16.10
CA GLN A 378 4.25 -42.12 -15.18
C GLN A 378 4.03 -43.48 -15.84
N ALA A 379 3.46 -43.53 -17.05
CA ALA A 379 3.28 -44.78 -17.78
C ALA A 379 4.62 -45.50 -18.08
N GLN A 380 5.68 -44.75 -18.39
CA GLN A 380 7.02 -45.33 -18.58
C GLN A 380 7.58 -45.91 -17.28
N MET A 381 7.41 -45.22 -16.15
CA MET A 381 7.85 -45.71 -14.84
C MET A 381 7.06 -46.94 -14.41
N ASP A 382 5.73 -46.94 -14.57
CA ASP A 382 4.88 -48.07 -14.22
C ASP A 382 5.24 -49.31 -15.05
N THR A 383 5.42 -49.14 -16.36
CA THR A 383 5.84 -50.26 -17.24
C THR A 383 7.27 -50.73 -16.96
N ALA A 384 8.18 -49.84 -16.57
CA ALA A 384 9.53 -50.23 -16.15
C ALA A 384 9.51 -51.01 -14.83
N VAL A 385 8.75 -50.54 -13.84
CA VAL A 385 8.57 -51.22 -12.56
C VAL A 385 7.91 -52.58 -12.76
N GLU A 386 6.84 -52.68 -13.54
CA GLU A 386 6.19 -53.96 -13.87
C GLU A 386 7.14 -54.93 -14.58
N ARG A 387 8.00 -54.44 -15.49
CA ARG A 387 8.99 -55.30 -16.15
C ARG A 387 10.03 -55.81 -15.15
N GLU A 388 10.54 -54.97 -14.27
CA GLU A 388 11.52 -55.37 -13.26
C GLU A 388 10.92 -56.31 -12.21
N THR A 389 9.68 -56.06 -11.76
CA THR A 389 9.00 -56.95 -10.82
C THR A 389 8.70 -58.31 -11.45
N ASN A 390 8.18 -58.34 -12.68
CA ASN A 390 7.95 -59.59 -13.41
C ASN A 390 9.25 -60.35 -13.68
N ARG A 391 10.35 -59.66 -14.02
CA ARG A 391 11.68 -60.28 -14.18
C ARG A 391 12.17 -60.88 -12.86
N ALA A 392 12.08 -60.13 -11.77
CA ALA A 392 12.49 -60.60 -10.45
C ALA A 392 11.66 -61.80 -9.99
N GLU A 393 10.34 -61.76 -10.21
CA GLU A 393 9.44 -62.86 -9.87
C GLU A 393 9.70 -64.11 -10.74
N ALA A 394 9.92 -63.94 -12.05
CA ALA A 394 10.27 -65.04 -12.94
C ALA A 394 11.58 -65.71 -12.52
N LEU A 395 12.62 -64.93 -12.21
CA LEU A 395 13.90 -65.45 -11.71
C LEU A 395 13.75 -66.14 -10.35
N ALA A 396 12.92 -65.60 -9.46
CA ALA A 396 12.63 -66.22 -8.17
C ALA A 396 11.89 -67.56 -8.34
N ARG A 397 10.88 -67.61 -9.22
CA ARG A 397 10.13 -68.83 -9.55
C ARG A 397 11.03 -69.87 -10.20
N GLU A 398 11.89 -69.48 -11.14
CA GLU A 398 12.88 -70.37 -11.77
C GLU A 398 13.79 -70.99 -10.72
N ARG A 399 14.39 -70.16 -9.85
CA ARG A 399 15.24 -70.66 -8.74
C ARG A 399 14.49 -71.58 -7.79
N TYR A 400 13.24 -71.26 -7.47
CA TYR A 400 12.41 -72.08 -6.60
C TYR A 400 12.10 -73.44 -7.22
N VAL A 401 11.69 -73.48 -8.49
CA VAL A 401 11.41 -74.74 -9.21
C VAL A 401 12.67 -75.59 -9.36
N MET A 402 13.83 -74.97 -9.66
CA MET A 402 15.11 -75.67 -9.71
C MET A 402 15.45 -76.28 -8.35
N ALA A 403 15.39 -75.50 -7.27
CA ALA A 403 15.64 -75.99 -5.92
C ALA A 403 14.65 -77.09 -5.48
N GLU A 404 13.36 -76.96 -5.83
CA GLU A 404 12.35 -77.99 -5.56
C GLU A 404 12.60 -79.27 -6.37
N SER A 405 12.99 -79.13 -7.64
CA SER A 405 13.30 -80.27 -8.51
C SER A 405 14.53 -81.03 -8.03
N GLU A 406 15.59 -80.32 -7.62
CA GLU A 406 16.79 -80.89 -7.03
C GLU A 406 16.47 -81.57 -5.69
N ALA A 407 15.68 -80.91 -4.82
CA ALA A 407 15.25 -81.49 -3.56
C ALA A 407 14.43 -82.78 -3.76
N ARG A 408 13.50 -82.80 -4.74
CA ARG A 408 12.72 -83.99 -5.09
C ARG A 408 13.59 -85.10 -5.65
N ALA A 409 14.54 -84.79 -6.54
CA ALA A 409 15.48 -85.78 -7.08
C ALA A 409 16.32 -86.41 -5.96
N ASN A 410 16.83 -85.58 -5.05
CA ASN A 410 17.57 -86.04 -3.87
C ASN A 410 16.70 -86.90 -2.95
N ALA A 411 15.45 -86.50 -2.69
CA ALA A 411 14.53 -87.29 -1.88
C ALA A 411 14.20 -88.66 -2.52
N ALA A 412 13.99 -88.71 -3.82
CA ALA A 412 13.74 -89.96 -4.55
C ALA A 412 14.94 -90.91 -4.52
N LEU A 413 16.17 -90.39 -4.62
CA LEU A 413 17.40 -91.17 -4.45
C LEU A 413 17.50 -91.78 -3.04
N LEU A 414 17.21 -90.99 -2.01
CA LEU A 414 17.20 -91.45 -0.62
C LEU A 414 16.10 -92.49 -0.36
N GLU A 415 14.90 -92.30 -0.92
CA GLU A 415 13.80 -93.25 -0.79
C GLU A 415 14.13 -94.58 -1.47
N ALA A 416 14.69 -94.54 -2.69
CA ALA A 416 15.17 -95.74 -3.36
C ALA A 416 16.24 -96.46 -2.52
N GLN A 417 17.21 -95.73 -1.95
CA GLN A 417 18.22 -96.31 -1.05
C GLN A 417 17.60 -96.96 0.19
N ALA A 418 16.62 -96.29 0.82
CA ALA A 418 15.91 -96.85 1.96
C ALA A 418 15.19 -98.16 1.61
N LEU A 419 14.63 -98.27 0.40
CA LEU A 419 13.96 -99.47 -0.08
C LEU A 419 14.96 -100.62 -0.30
N ASP A 420 16.12 -100.37 -0.90
CA ASP A 420 17.14 -101.42 -1.05
C ASP A 420 17.79 -101.83 0.27
N ILE A 421 18.04 -100.90 1.20
CA ILE A 421 18.48 -101.25 2.55
C ILE A 421 17.45 -102.16 3.21
N ARG A 422 16.16 -101.81 3.13
CA ARG A 422 15.08 -102.68 3.62
C ARG A 422 15.13 -104.06 2.96
N ALA A 423 15.32 -104.14 1.64
CA ALA A 423 15.46 -105.40 0.93
C ALA A 423 16.67 -106.23 1.39
N VAL A 424 17.83 -105.62 1.65
CA VAL A 424 19.01 -106.31 2.20
C VAL A 424 18.76 -106.79 3.61
N THR A 425 18.24 -105.94 4.49
CA THR A 425 17.92 -106.34 5.87
C THR A 425 16.89 -107.47 5.92
N ALA A 426 15.95 -107.50 4.97
CA ALA A 426 15.01 -108.60 4.78
C ALA A 426 15.69 -109.87 4.27
N ALA A 427 16.67 -109.76 3.39
CA ALA A 427 17.38 -110.89 2.78
C ALA A 427 18.48 -111.52 3.65
N GLU A 428 19.06 -110.77 4.60
CA GLU A 428 20.10 -111.26 5.52
C GLU A 428 19.56 -112.31 6.50
N ALA A 429 18.30 -112.18 6.91
CA ALA A 429 17.68 -113.06 7.89
C ALA A 429 16.23 -113.39 7.49
N PRO A 430 16.01 -114.16 6.40
CA PRO A 430 14.68 -114.51 5.92
C PRO A 430 13.91 -115.34 6.94
N GLU A 431 14.61 -116.06 7.83
CA GLU A 431 14.01 -116.83 8.91
C GLU A 431 13.29 -115.94 9.93
N ILE A 432 13.79 -114.72 10.15
CA ILE A 432 13.13 -113.74 11.05
C ILE A 432 11.82 -113.26 10.43
N LEU A 433 11.75 -113.14 9.10
CA LEU A 433 10.53 -112.78 8.41
C LEU A 433 9.50 -113.90 8.45
N GLU A 434 9.92 -115.14 8.23
CA GLU A 434 9.07 -116.31 8.39
C GLU A 434 8.57 -116.42 9.84
N TYR A 435 9.45 -116.25 10.83
CA TYR A 435 9.07 -116.24 12.24
C TYR A 435 8.07 -115.12 12.57
N ARG A 436 8.31 -113.89 12.08
CA ARG A 436 7.38 -112.77 12.27
C ARG A 436 6.06 -112.98 11.55
N TYR A 437 6.09 -113.58 10.36
CA TYR A 437 4.88 -113.95 9.64
C TYR A 437 4.09 -114.99 10.44
N GLN A 438 4.74 -116.05 10.91
CA GLN A 438 4.12 -117.06 11.76
C GLN A 438 3.53 -116.43 13.03
N GLN A 439 4.26 -115.51 13.66
CA GLN A 439 3.78 -114.78 14.84
C GLN A 439 2.57 -113.90 14.51
N GLN A 440 2.60 -113.21 13.36
CA GLN A 440 1.47 -112.41 12.89
C GLN A 440 0.26 -113.28 12.56
N VAL A 441 0.46 -114.43 11.92
CA VAL A 441 -0.59 -115.43 11.64
C VAL A 441 -1.18 -115.93 12.95
N LEU A 442 -0.34 -116.27 13.93
CA LEU A 442 -0.77 -116.66 15.29
C LEU A 442 -1.60 -115.55 15.96
N ASP A 443 -1.16 -114.30 15.93
CA ASP A 443 -1.90 -113.17 16.48
C ASP A 443 -3.26 -112.98 15.78
N THR A 444 -3.30 -113.11 14.44
CA THR A 444 -4.58 -113.09 13.71
C THR A 444 -5.46 -114.30 14.04
N LEU A 445 -4.90 -115.49 14.22
CA LEU A 445 -5.66 -116.67 14.64
C LEU A 445 -6.23 -116.51 16.05
N GLU A 446 -5.47 -115.91 16.97
CA GLU A 446 -5.93 -115.56 18.31
C GLU A 446 -7.10 -114.56 18.26
N GLN A 447 -6.99 -113.51 17.45
CA GLN A 447 -8.09 -112.56 17.23
C GLN A 447 -9.35 -113.20 16.65
N VAL A 448 -9.20 -114.21 15.79
CA VAL A 448 -10.32 -114.87 15.10
C VAL A 448 -10.90 -116.03 15.92
N ALA A 449 -10.14 -116.59 16.87
CA ALA A 449 -10.51 -117.79 17.64
C ALA A 449 -11.85 -117.64 18.40
N ASP A 450 -12.13 -116.46 18.96
CA ASP A 450 -13.37 -116.18 19.69
C ASP A 450 -14.63 -116.12 18.80
N HIS A 451 -14.44 -116.09 17.47
CA HIS A 451 -15.51 -115.95 16.48
C HIS A 451 -15.79 -117.24 15.69
N LEU A 452 -15.18 -118.38 16.04
CA LEU A 452 -15.36 -119.66 15.33
C LEU A 452 -16.62 -120.45 15.78
N PRO A 453 -17.46 -120.95 14.86
CA PRO A 453 -18.67 -121.73 15.18
C PRO A 453 -18.36 -123.16 15.70
N ARG A 454 -19.18 -123.69 16.62
CA ARG A 454 -19.03 -125.06 17.15
C ARG A 454 -19.34 -126.11 16.07
N LEU A 455 -18.35 -126.92 15.71
CA LEU A 455 -18.46 -127.99 14.72
C LEU A 455 -18.76 -129.35 15.38
N VAL A 456 -19.77 -130.08 14.87
CA VAL A 456 -20.09 -131.46 15.26
C VAL A 456 -19.82 -132.37 14.05
N ARG A 457 -18.86 -133.29 14.15
CA ARG A 457 -18.54 -134.25 13.08
C ARG A 457 -19.43 -135.49 13.21
N ILE A 458 -20.24 -135.79 12.19
CA ILE A 458 -21.12 -136.96 12.11
C ILE A 458 -20.57 -137.90 11.03
N GLY A 459 -20.24 -139.14 11.40
CA GLY A 459 -19.82 -140.21 10.47
C GLY A 459 -18.32 -140.51 10.52
N ALA A 460 -17.98 -141.70 11.02
CA ALA A 460 -16.64 -142.27 10.97
C ALA A 460 -16.59 -143.33 9.86
N GLU A 461 -15.67 -143.20 8.92
CA GLU A 461 -15.06 -144.34 8.25
C GLU A 461 -13.59 -144.40 8.66
N ARG A 462 -13.13 -145.63 8.87
CA ARG A 462 -11.97 -146.02 9.65
C ARG A 462 -10.81 -146.26 8.68
N ASP A 463 -9.91 -145.30 8.55
CA ASP A 463 -8.66 -145.51 7.81
C ASP A 463 -7.48 -145.79 8.75
N GLY A 464 -6.94 -147.00 8.58
CA GLY A 464 -5.50 -147.27 8.51
C GLY A 464 -4.67 -147.28 9.79
N ASP A 465 -4.69 -146.23 10.61
CA ASP A 465 -3.67 -146.03 11.65
C ASP A 465 -4.27 -145.49 12.96
N GLY A 466 -4.09 -146.25 14.04
CA GLY A 466 -4.95 -146.26 15.23
C GLY A 466 -4.81 -145.07 16.19
N ALA A 467 -5.10 -143.85 15.76
CA ALA A 467 -5.23 -142.68 16.63
C ALA A 467 -6.54 -141.90 16.36
N THR A 468 -7.45 -141.89 17.33
CA THR A 468 -8.69 -141.08 17.28
C THR A 468 -8.49 -139.74 17.99
N GLY A 469 -8.28 -138.67 17.22
CA GLY A 469 -8.30 -137.28 17.67
C GLY A 469 -8.35 -136.33 16.47
N VAL A 470 -9.23 -135.32 16.49
CA VAL A 470 -9.31 -134.31 15.42
C VAL A 470 -8.20 -133.27 15.64
N ASP A 471 -7.36 -133.02 14.63
CA ASP A 471 -6.35 -131.96 14.68
C ASP A 471 -6.99 -130.59 14.38
N PHE A 472 -7.36 -129.87 15.44
CA PHE A 472 -8.05 -128.58 15.36
C PHE A 472 -7.18 -127.47 14.75
N LEU A 473 -5.85 -127.55 14.86
CA LEU A 473 -4.95 -126.51 14.36
C LEU A 473 -4.86 -126.55 12.83
N ALA A 474 -4.73 -127.75 12.26
CA ALA A 474 -4.73 -127.93 10.80
C ALA A 474 -6.06 -127.49 10.18
N LEU A 475 -7.18 -127.80 10.84
CA LEU A 475 -8.52 -127.41 10.39
C LEU A 475 -8.77 -125.88 10.50
N ALA A 476 -8.26 -125.24 11.57
CA ALA A 476 -8.37 -123.80 11.76
C ALA A 476 -7.58 -123.02 10.70
N ARG A 477 -6.35 -123.46 10.37
CA ARG A 477 -5.56 -122.88 9.27
C ARG A 477 -6.29 -122.98 7.92
N GLN A 478 -6.95 -124.11 7.66
CA GLN A 478 -7.72 -124.31 6.44
C GLN A 478 -8.95 -123.39 6.36
N LEU A 479 -9.62 -123.11 7.47
CA LEU A 479 -10.76 -122.19 7.54
C LEU A 479 -10.37 -120.72 7.31
N VAL A 480 -9.16 -120.32 7.71
CA VAL A 480 -8.59 -118.99 7.41
C VAL A 480 -8.10 -118.87 5.95
N GLY A 481 -8.24 -119.95 5.16
CA GLY A 481 -7.96 -119.94 3.73
C GLY A 481 -6.48 -120.16 3.37
N GLU A 482 -5.64 -120.47 4.35
CA GLU A 482 -4.24 -120.77 4.10
C GLU A 482 -4.08 -122.24 3.66
N ARG A 483 -3.69 -122.44 2.39
CA ARG A 483 -3.27 -123.73 1.84
C ARG A 483 -1.78 -123.68 1.53
N GLY A 484 -0.98 -124.37 2.34
CA GLY A 484 0.46 -124.54 2.11
C GLY A 484 1.28 -124.07 3.32
N ALA A 485 2.27 -124.87 3.71
CA ALA A 485 3.19 -124.57 4.80
C ALA A 485 4.28 -123.59 4.33
N GLU A 486 4.63 -122.62 5.19
CA GLU A 486 5.73 -121.65 5.09
C GLU A 486 5.53 -120.56 4.00
N LEU A 487 5.77 -119.28 4.36
CA LEU A 487 5.64 -118.16 3.41
C LEU A 487 6.78 -118.15 2.38
N PHE A 488 7.95 -118.68 2.78
CA PHE A 488 9.07 -118.93 1.91
C PHE A 488 9.47 -120.39 2.02
N THR A 489 9.51 -121.10 0.89
CA THR A 489 10.13 -122.42 0.88
C THR A 489 11.64 -122.28 1.09
N GLU A 490 12.34 -123.35 1.52
CA GLU A 490 13.81 -123.34 1.60
C GLU A 490 14.47 -122.91 0.27
N ALA A 491 13.85 -123.24 -0.87
CA ALA A 491 14.30 -122.82 -2.19
C ALA A 491 14.12 -121.31 -2.40
N ASP A 492 13.03 -120.72 -1.92
CA ASP A 492 12.79 -119.27 -1.99
C ASP A 492 13.73 -118.51 -1.06
N MET A 493 13.98 -119.02 0.15
CA MET A 493 14.97 -118.44 1.07
C MET A 493 16.39 -118.48 0.47
N ALA A 494 16.75 -119.58 -0.20
CA ALA A 494 18.02 -119.67 -0.91
C ALA A 494 18.09 -118.69 -2.10
N ALA A 495 17.00 -118.51 -2.84
CA ALA A 495 16.92 -117.56 -3.95
C ALA A 495 17.01 -116.10 -3.50
N VAL A 496 16.40 -115.76 -2.35
CA VAL A 496 16.50 -114.43 -1.74
C VAL A 496 17.94 -114.15 -1.27
N ARG A 497 18.59 -115.11 -0.59
CA ARG A 497 20.00 -114.99 -0.18
C ARG A 497 20.94 -114.88 -1.38
N ALA A 498 20.65 -115.58 -2.49
CA ALA A 498 21.47 -115.51 -3.71
C ALA A 498 21.44 -114.13 -4.38
N ARG A 499 20.39 -113.33 -4.17
CA ARG A 499 20.26 -111.95 -4.69
C ARG A 499 20.92 -110.89 -3.79
N LEU A 500 21.28 -111.23 -2.57
CA LEU A 500 21.94 -110.34 -1.60
C LEU A 500 23.19 -109.63 -2.16
N PRO A 501 24.15 -110.29 -2.85
CA PRO A 501 25.32 -109.60 -3.40
C PRO A 501 24.94 -108.54 -4.45
N GLU A 502 23.92 -108.80 -5.28
CA GLU A 502 23.44 -107.85 -6.30
C GLU A 502 22.83 -106.60 -5.67
N VAL A 503 22.00 -106.76 -4.62
CA VAL A 503 21.37 -105.63 -3.93
C VAL A 503 22.41 -104.85 -3.12
N ALA A 504 23.36 -105.53 -2.47
CA ALA A 504 24.46 -104.89 -1.74
C ALA A 504 25.35 -104.04 -2.66
N GLU A 505 25.67 -104.53 -3.86
CA GLU A 505 26.40 -103.76 -4.87
C GLU A 505 25.62 -102.52 -5.30
N ARG A 506 24.30 -102.64 -5.46
CA ARG A 506 23.42 -101.52 -5.80
C ARG A 506 23.36 -100.45 -4.71
N ILE A 507 23.40 -100.84 -3.44
CA ILE A 507 23.49 -99.91 -2.29
C ILE A 507 24.85 -99.23 -2.28
N ALA A 508 25.94 -99.97 -2.49
CA ALA A 508 27.29 -99.41 -2.54
C ALA A 508 27.44 -98.38 -3.67
N GLY A 509 26.88 -98.67 -4.85
CA GLY A 509 26.82 -97.73 -5.97
C GLY A 509 26.07 -96.45 -5.63
N ARG A 510 24.88 -96.56 -5.03
CA ARG A 510 24.10 -95.38 -4.60
C ARG A 510 24.70 -94.62 -3.43
N GLN A 511 25.39 -95.29 -2.53
CA GLN A 511 26.09 -94.65 -1.43
C GLN A 511 27.18 -93.71 -1.96
N ALA A 512 27.90 -94.11 -3.00
CA ALA A 512 28.88 -93.25 -3.67
C ALA A 512 28.23 -92.02 -4.34
N GLU A 513 27.06 -92.16 -4.96
CA GLU A 513 26.29 -91.05 -5.54
C GLU A 513 25.83 -90.06 -4.46
N ILE A 514 25.36 -90.56 -3.32
CA ILE A 514 24.89 -89.74 -2.19
C ILE A 514 26.06 -89.01 -1.52
N ASP A 515 27.19 -89.68 -1.35
CA ASP A 515 28.39 -89.05 -0.80
C ASP A 515 28.93 -87.95 -1.74
N ALA A 516 28.85 -88.15 -3.06
CA ALA A 516 29.17 -87.11 -4.04
C ALA A 516 28.21 -85.91 -3.97
N LEU A 517 26.89 -86.14 -3.84
CA LEU A 517 25.90 -85.07 -3.65
C LEU A 517 26.10 -84.32 -2.32
N ARG A 518 26.48 -85.04 -1.26
CA ARG A 518 26.76 -84.47 0.06
C ARG A 518 28.03 -83.62 0.06
N GLU A 519 29.06 -84.04 -0.67
CA GLU A 519 30.30 -83.26 -0.84
C GLU A 519 30.05 -82.02 -1.71
N ALA A 520 29.22 -82.12 -2.76
CA ALA A 520 28.78 -80.98 -3.57
C ALA A 520 27.90 -79.99 -2.77
N ALA A 521 27.11 -80.48 -1.83
CA ALA A 521 26.27 -79.67 -0.94
C ALA A 521 27.01 -79.15 0.31
N ARG A 522 28.27 -79.54 0.54
CA ARG A 522 29.07 -78.91 1.59
C ARG A 522 29.33 -77.46 1.18
N PRO A 523 28.89 -76.47 1.99
CA PRO A 523 29.33 -75.10 1.76
C PRO A 523 30.86 -75.09 1.90
N THR A 524 31.56 -74.62 0.87
CA THR A 524 32.98 -74.28 0.98
C THR A 524 33.12 -73.21 2.05
N VAL A 525 33.44 -73.64 3.28
CA VAL A 525 33.89 -72.74 4.34
C VAL A 525 35.29 -72.28 3.93
N VAL A 526 35.38 -71.02 3.51
CA VAL A 526 36.66 -70.34 3.28
C VAL A 526 37.41 -70.27 4.63
N PRO A 527 38.70 -70.68 4.72
CA PRO A 527 39.45 -70.52 5.96
C PRO A 527 39.74 -69.03 6.18
N SER A 528 39.49 -68.56 7.41
CA SER A 528 39.82 -67.21 7.88
C SER A 528 41.32 -67.13 8.22
N PRO A 529 42.07 -66.09 7.82
CA PRO A 529 43.41 -65.86 8.35
C PRO A 529 43.33 -65.02 9.65
N GLY A 530 43.86 -65.59 10.73
CA GLY A 530 43.92 -64.99 12.07
C GLY A 530 45.03 -63.96 12.28
N GLU A 531 44.95 -63.36 13.46
CA GLU A 531 45.80 -62.33 14.07
C GLU A 531 47.32 -62.64 14.07
N ASP A 532 48.13 -61.60 13.84
CA ASP A 532 49.35 -61.34 14.62
C ASP A 532 49.71 -59.84 14.60
N ALA A 533 50.27 -59.37 15.71
CA ALA A 533 50.19 -58.01 16.27
C ALA A 533 51.30 -57.01 15.86
N GLY A 534 51.07 -55.71 16.13
CA GLY A 534 52.16 -54.75 16.40
C GLY A 534 51.91 -53.23 16.22
N SER A 535 51.54 -52.55 17.31
CA SER A 535 51.83 -51.14 17.69
C SER A 535 51.36 -49.93 16.83
N ALA A 536 50.53 -49.05 17.42
CA ALA A 536 50.94 -47.74 17.99
C ALA A 536 49.76 -46.75 18.23
N THR A 537 49.55 -46.40 19.51
CA THR A 537 49.23 -45.07 20.10
C THR A 537 47.92 -44.30 19.73
N GLY A 538 47.06 -44.07 20.75
CA GLY A 538 45.77 -43.31 20.73
C GLY A 538 45.89 -41.77 20.82
N PRO A 539 45.00 -41.00 21.52
CA PRO A 539 43.73 -41.34 22.22
C PRO A 539 42.59 -40.29 22.04
N GLY A 540 41.42 -40.48 22.71
CA GLY A 540 40.48 -39.38 23.03
C GLY A 540 39.03 -39.77 23.34
N ASP A 541 38.74 -39.92 24.63
CA ASP A 541 37.44 -40.26 25.28
C ASP A 541 36.40 -39.12 25.35
N ASP A 542 35.17 -39.53 25.71
CA ASP A 542 34.12 -38.89 26.54
C ASP A 542 32.74 -38.88 25.84
N ALA A 543 31.81 -39.82 26.11
CA ALA A 543 30.95 -39.98 27.31
C ALA A 543 30.08 -38.72 27.59
N GLY A 544 28.74 -38.78 27.72
CA GLY A 544 27.82 -39.92 27.73
C GLY A 544 26.34 -39.52 27.86
N SER A 545 25.50 -40.54 27.67
CA SER A 545 24.23 -40.89 28.34
C SER A 545 23.32 -39.78 28.94
N ALA A 546 22.04 -39.72 28.54
CA ALA A 546 20.97 -40.51 29.18
C ALA A 546 19.53 -40.07 28.78
N ALA A 547 18.75 -41.09 28.38
CA ALA A 547 17.36 -41.41 28.76
C ALA A 547 16.20 -40.40 28.62
N GLY A 548 15.12 -40.88 27.95
CA GLY A 548 13.73 -40.57 28.31
C GLY A 548 12.80 -40.24 27.13
N GLY A 549 12.04 -41.23 26.62
CA GLY A 549 10.93 -40.99 25.67
C GLY A 549 9.61 -40.62 26.40
N PRO A 550 8.44 -40.76 25.76
CA PRO A 550 8.01 -40.19 24.47
C PRO A 550 6.67 -39.42 24.59
N ALA A 551 6.37 -38.44 23.72
CA ALA A 551 5.00 -38.05 23.34
C ALA A 551 4.97 -36.97 22.23
N ASP A 552 4.12 -37.22 21.24
CA ASP A 552 3.69 -36.42 20.08
C ASP A 552 2.74 -35.25 20.50
N PRO A 553 2.10 -34.46 19.59
CA PRO A 553 2.53 -33.63 18.45
C PRO A 553 2.04 -32.15 18.56
N ARG A 554 2.31 -31.36 17.50
CA ARG A 554 1.59 -30.17 16.99
C ARG A 554 2.01 -28.78 17.48
N GLY A 555 2.09 -27.86 16.52
CA GLY A 555 1.93 -26.41 16.75
C GLY A 555 2.83 -25.55 15.87
N PHE A 556 2.53 -25.46 14.57
CA PHE A 556 3.10 -24.44 13.69
C PHE A 556 2.24 -23.18 13.81
N GLU A 557 2.79 -22.10 14.34
CA GLU A 557 2.17 -20.78 14.35
C GLU A 557 3.24 -19.72 14.00
N VAL A 558 2.94 -18.96 12.97
CA VAL A 558 3.62 -17.77 12.39
C VAL A 558 2.85 -16.53 12.93
N PRO A 559 3.24 -15.22 12.85
CA PRO A 559 4.41 -14.52 12.28
C PRO A 559 5.02 -13.42 13.20
N GLY A 560 6.06 -12.71 12.71
CA GLY A 560 6.32 -11.33 13.12
C GLY A 560 7.57 -10.68 12.50
N ALA A 561 7.38 -9.82 11.50
CA ALA A 561 8.37 -8.83 11.03
C ALA A 561 8.19 -7.49 11.81
N PRO A 562 8.91 -6.36 11.56
CA PRO A 562 10.16 -6.10 10.82
C PRO A 562 11.16 -5.18 11.59
N GLY A 563 12.32 -4.89 11.00
CA GLY A 563 13.19 -3.74 11.36
C GLY A 563 14.58 -3.90 10.70
N GLU A 564 14.94 -3.15 9.65
CA GLU A 564 15.39 -1.74 9.58
C GLU A 564 16.93 -1.63 9.49
N PHE A 565 17.36 -0.93 8.43
CA PHE A 565 18.63 -0.24 8.19
C PHE A 565 19.96 -1.00 8.02
N GLY A 566 20.69 -0.63 6.95
CA GLY A 566 22.16 -0.58 7.00
C GLY A 566 22.93 -0.96 5.73
N ASP A 567 22.85 -0.09 4.72
CA ASP A 567 23.95 0.41 3.87
C ASP A 567 25.25 -0.42 3.66
N ALA A 568 25.58 -0.72 2.40
CA ALA A 568 26.90 -0.56 1.77
C ALA A 568 26.97 -1.32 0.43
N GLY A 569 26.56 -0.66 -0.65
CA GLY A 569 26.77 -1.13 -2.03
C GLY A 569 28.14 -0.69 -2.55
N GLY A 570 29.04 -1.64 -2.75
CA GLY A 570 30.28 -1.45 -3.48
C GLY A 570 30.19 -2.01 -4.91
N PHE A 571 30.85 -1.30 -5.82
CA PHE A 571 31.57 -1.79 -7.00
C PHE A 571 30.85 -1.88 -8.37
N SER A 572 31.42 -1.10 -9.32
CA SER A 572 31.62 -1.36 -10.77
C SER A 572 30.37 -1.50 -11.66
N GLY A 573 30.24 -0.89 -12.83
CA GLY A 573 31.22 -0.26 -13.72
C GLY A 573 30.91 -0.66 -15.17
N ALA A 574 30.93 0.33 -16.07
CA ALA A 574 31.24 0.26 -17.50
C ALA A 574 30.13 0.14 -18.57
N PHE A 575 30.38 0.92 -19.64
CA PHE A 575 29.82 0.94 -21.01
C PHE A 575 28.40 1.52 -21.19
N GLY A 576 28.13 2.40 -22.17
CA GLY A 576 28.94 2.88 -23.28
C GLY A 576 28.21 3.99 -24.05
N ASP A 577 29.05 4.79 -24.69
CA ASP A 577 28.84 5.99 -25.50
C ASP A 577 28.04 5.73 -26.80
N ARG A 578 27.15 6.66 -27.18
CA ARG A 578 26.98 7.13 -28.59
C ARG A 578 25.98 8.28 -28.73
N ALA A 579 26.52 9.39 -29.19
CA ALA A 579 25.82 10.52 -29.80
C ALA A 579 25.34 10.19 -31.23
N PHE A 580 24.24 10.84 -31.65
CA PHE A 580 23.86 11.04 -33.06
C PHE A 580 23.35 12.47 -33.21
N GLY A 581 24.14 13.31 -33.88
CA GLY A 581 23.67 14.49 -34.63
C GLY A 581 23.17 14.05 -36.01
N GLU A 582 22.08 14.64 -36.50
CA GLU A 582 22.05 15.73 -37.49
C GLU A 582 22.32 15.24 -38.92
N ASP A 583 21.32 15.39 -39.78
CA ASP A 583 21.36 15.72 -41.22
C ASP A 583 19.91 16.13 -41.58
N GLU A 584 19.60 17.42 -41.70
CA GLU A 584 19.55 18.20 -42.95
C GLU A 584 18.88 17.47 -44.12
N GLU A 585 17.63 17.86 -44.42
CA GLU A 585 17.06 17.65 -45.75
C GLU A 585 16.18 18.86 -46.12
N GLY A 586 16.64 19.62 -47.09
CA GLY A 586 15.88 20.62 -47.82
C GLY A 586 16.23 20.49 -49.30
N ASP A 587 15.25 20.12 -50.11
CA ASP A 587 15.05 20.67 -51.46
C ASP A 587 13.66 20.29 -52.01
N ALA A 588 13.08 21.25 -52.74
CA ALA A 588 11.77 21.28 -53.44
C ALA A 588 10.50 21.66 -52.64
#